data_AF-A0A920MVV7-F1
#
_entry.id   AF-A0A920MVV7-F1
#
_cell.length_a   1.000
_cell.length_b   1.000
_cell.length_c   1.000
_cell.angle_alpha   90.00
_cell.angle_beta   90.00
_cell.angle_gamma   90.00
#
_symmetry.space_group_name_H-M   'P 1'
#
loop_
_entity.id
_entity.type
_entity.pdbx_description
1 polymer ?
#
loop_
_entity_poly.entity_id
_entity_poly.type
_entity_poly.pdbx_seq_one_letter_code
_entity_poly.pdbx_strand_id
1 'polypeptide(L)'
;MGVFLLLFSLSSFIWYYGSPYYTDVGYAPVQPVPYSHKLHAGDLGIDCRYCHVGVEQSYSAVIPPTETCMGCHTFVKTDSEKLKLVRESWETGKPIEWIKVHMLPEYAYFNHSVHVNSGVACISCHGNIAEMEVVYQVKPLSMDWCLDCHRSDSPEVRPVDQVTNMYWTPPDNYDEFVASFVEQHGDERPVADCQQCHR
;
A
#
# COMPACT_ATOMS: atom_id res chain seq x y z
N MET A 1 -19.18 -17.06 -39.04
CA MET A 1 -17.91 -17.64 -38.55
C MET A 1 -16.84 -16.57 -38.29
N GLY A 2 -16.47 -15.74 -39.28
CA GLY A 2 -15.37 -14.78 -39.14
C GLY A 2 -15.54 -13.70 -38.06
N VAL A 3 -16.74 -13.15 -37.88
CA VAL A 3 -17.02 -12.15 -36.83
C VAL A 3 -16.90 -12.75 -35.43
N PHE A 4 -17.36 -13.98 -35.22
CA PHE A 4 -17.23 -14.68 -33.93
C PHE A 4 -15.78 -14.99 -33.57
N LEU A 5 -14.95 -15.36 -34.56
CA LEU A 5 -13.52 -15.58 -34.36
C LEU A 5 -12.76 -14.28 -34.04
N LEU A 6 -13.13 -13.17 -34.69
CA LEU A 6 -12.58 -11.85 -34.39
C LEU A 6 -12.95 -11.37 -32.99
N LEU A 7 -14.22 -11.48 -32.61
CA LEU A 7 -14.68 -11.10 -31.27
C LEU A 7 -13.99 -11.97 -30.20
N PHE A 8 -13.90 -13.29 -30.41
CA PHE A 8 -13.23 -14.19 -29.47
C PHE A 8 -11.73 -13.88 -29.34
N SER A 9 -11.04 -13.59 -30.45
CA SER A 9 -9.63 -13.19 -30.44
C SER A 9 -9.42 -11.86 -29.72
N LEU A 10 -10.30 -10.88 -29.93
CA LEU A 10 -10.21 -9.58 -29.28
C LEU A 10 -10.48 -9.68 -27.77
N SER A 11 -11.52 -10.43 -27.38
CA SER A 11 -11.82 -10.70 -25.98
C SER A 11 -10.70 -11.45 -25.28
N SER A 12 -10.11 -12.45 -25.94
CA SER A 12 -8.98 -13.22 -25.40
C SER A 12 -7.72 -12.35 -25.25
N PHE A 13 -7.46 -11.46 -26.21
CA PHE A 13 -6.35 -10.50 -26.15
C PHE A 13 -6.54 -9.53 -24.97
N ILE A 14 -7.72 -8.91 -24.86
CA ILE A 14 -8.03 -7.97 -23.76
C ILE A 14 -7.94 -8.68 -22.41
N TRP A 15 -8.49 -9.89 -22.29
CA TRP A 15 -8.45 -10.67 -21.05
C TRP A 15 -7.01 -11.05 -20.66
N TYR A 16 -6.18 -11.43 -21.63
CA TYR A 16 -4.80 -11.82 -21.38
C TYR A 16 -3.96 -10.62 -20.93
N TYR A 17 -3.99 -9.50 -21.66
CA TYR A 17 -3.21 -8.30 -21.33
C TYR A 17 -3.80 -7.47 -20.17
N GLY A 18 -5.07 -7.65 -19.84
CA GLY A 18 -5.70 -7.10 -18.64
C GLY A 18 -5.62 -8.02 -17.41
N SER A 19 -5.04 -9.22 -17.55
CA SER A 19 -4.93 -10.17 -16.43
C SER A 19 -3.88 -9.74 -15.40
N PRO A 20 -3.94 -10.25 -14.16
CA PRO A 20 -2.94 -9.95 -13.14
C PRO A 20 -1.50 -10.22 -13.57
N TYR A 21 -1.26 -11.08 -14.57
CA TYR A 21 0.07 -11.36 -15.12
C TYR A 21 0.74 -10.14 -15.78
N TYR A 22 -0.06 -9.20 -16.29
CA TYR A 22 0.43 -7.94 -16.87
C TYR A 22 0.28 -6.75 -15.92
N THR A 23 -0.25 -6.99 -14.73
CA THR A 23 -0.17 -6.06 -13.61
C THR A 23 1.00 -6.48 -12.73
N ASP A 24 1.63 -5.58 -11.97
CA ASP A 24 2.74 -5.96 -11.09
C ASP A 24 2.30 -6.84 -9.88
N VAL A 25 1.09 -7.43 -9.91
CA VAL A 25 0.59 -8.31 -8.85
C VAL A 25 1.48 -9.54 -8.70
N GLY A 26 1.93 -9.79 -7.46
CA GLY A 26 2.90 -10.82 -7.13
C GLY A 26 4.36 -10.38 -7.28
N TYR A 27 4.63 -9.18 -7.79
CA TYR A 27 5.99 -8.63 -7.83
C TYR A 27 6.56 -8.54 -6.42
N ALA A 28 7.65 -9.26 -6.18
CA ALA A 28 8.30 -9.44 -4.89
C ALA A 28 9.83 -9.41 -5.06
N PRO A 29 10.43 -8.23 -5.29
CA PRO A 29 11.87 -8.13 -5.54
C PRO A 29 12.68 -8.52 -4.30
N VAL A 30 13.85 -9.12 -4.55
CA VAL A 30 14.82 -9.39 -3.49
C VAL A 30 15.38 -8.07 -2.98
N GLN A 31 15.11 -7.75 -1.72
CA GLN A 31 15.59 -6.52 -1.09
C GLN A 31 17.07 -6.64 -0.67
N PRO A 32 17.81 -5.52 -0.62
CA PRO A 32 19.19 -5.52 -0.11
C PRO A 32 19.27 -6.04 1.32
N VAL A 33 18.32 -5.63 2.17
CA VAL A 33 18.17 -6.09 3.55
C VAL A 33 16.89 -6.93 3.64
N PRO A 34 16.94 -8.16 4.18
CA PRO A 34 15.77 -9.03 4.31
C PRO A 34 14.89 -8.59 5.49
N TYR A 35 14.27 -7.41 5.37
CA TYR A 35 13.35 -6.86 6.35
C TYR A 35 12.02 -7.62 6.33
N SER A 36 11.59 -8.10 7.51
CA SER A 36 10.32 -8.82 7.67
C SER A 36 9.28 -7.92 8.34
N HIS A 37 8.22 -7.55 7.60
CA HIS A 37 7.09 -6.83 8.18
C HIS A 37 6.30 -7.72 9.15
N LYS A 38 6.22 -9.02 8.87
CA LYS A 38 5.62 -10.01 9.76
C LYS A 38 6.21 -9.97 11.17
N LEU A 39 7.54 -9.92 11.28
CA LEU A 39 8.20 -9.84 12.58
C LEU A 39 7.90 -8.50 13.28
N HIS A 40 8.03 -7.38 12.57
CA HIS A 40 7.95 -6.05 13.20
C HIS A 40 6.52 -5.58 13.44
N ALA A 41 5.66 -5.63 12.44
CA ALA A 41 4.28 -5.18 12.54
C ALA A 41 3.34 -6.29 13.07
N GLY A 42 3.58 -7.55 12.68
CA GLY A 42 2.77 -8.69 13.12
C GLY A 42 3.11 -9.15 14.53
N ASP A 43 4.28 -9.78 14.70
CA ASP A 43 4.67 -10.44 15.95
C ASP A 43 4.97 -9.45 17.08
N LEU A 44 5.63 -8.34 16.77
CA LEU A 44 5.98 -7.29 17.75
C LEU A 44 4.93 -6.19 17.90
N GLY A 45 3.95 -6.12 17.00
CA GLY A 45 2.87 -5.13 17.06
C GLY A 45 3.30 -3.68 16.87
N ILE A 46 4.41 -3.42 16.17
CA ILE A 46 4.87 -2.05 15.89
C ILE A 46 3.90 -1.39 14.91
N ASP A 47 3.31 -0.25 15.30
CA ASP A 47 2.40 0.51 14.45
C ASP A 47 3.10 1.00 13.17
N CYS A 48 2.38 0.95 12.04
CA CYS A 48 2.91 1.29 10.73
C CYS A 48 3.53 2.70 10.67
N ARG A 49 2.96 3.66 11.42
CA ARG A 49 3.38 5.07 11.44
C ARG A 49 4.70 5.30 12.16
N TYR A 50 5.17 4.33 12.95
CA TYR A 50 6.49 4.40 13.57
C TYR A 50 7.60 4.46 12.52
N CYS A 51 7.48 3.65 11.46
CA CYS A 51 8.44 3.61 10.36
C CYS A 51 8.00 4.51 9.20
N HIS A 52 6.73 4.43 8.80
CA HIS A 52 6.18 5.21 7.69
C HIS A 52 5.65 6.56 8.17
N VAL A 53 6.57 7.35 8.71
CA VAL A 53 6.25 8.66 9.28
C VAL A 53 5.66 9.60 8.22
N GLY A 54 4.72 10.44 8.65
CA GLY A 54 4.10 11.44 7.77
C GLY A 54 3.09 10.88 6.77
N VAL A 55 2.76 9.58 6.79
CA VAL A 55 1.72 9.00 5.92
C VAL A 55 0.34 9.67 6.08
N GLU A 56 0.04 10.17 7.29
CA GLU A 56 -1.20 10.90 7.61
C GLU A 56 -1.19 12.37 7.15
N GLN A 57 -0.02 12.93 6.79
CA GLN A 57 0.15 14.37 6.53
C GLN A 57 0.68 14.66 5.13
N SER A 58 1.43 13.73 4.55
CA SER A 58 2.12 13.87 3.28
C SER A 58 1.48 13.00 2.20
N TYR A 59 1.79 13.34 0.95
CA TYR A 59 1.39 12.55 -0.21
C TYR A 59 2.16 11.23 -0.33
N SER A 60 3.34 11.15 0.29
CA SER A 60 4.20 9.98 0.23
C SER A 60 4.34 9.32 1.60
N ALA A 61 4.14 8.01 1.65
CA ALA A 61 4.60 7.18 2.76
C ALA A 61 6.10 6.91 2.58
N VAL A 62 6.94 7.65 3.31
CA VAL A 62 8.39 7.51 3.18
C VAL A 62 8.85 6.14 3.71
N ILE A 63 9.87 5.58 3.06
CA ILE A 63 10.62 4.46 3.62
C ILE A 63 11.47 5.03 4.77
N PRO A 64 11.50 4.37 5.95
CA PRO A 64 12.22 4.90 7.09
C PRO A 64 13.70 5.08 6.79
N PRO A 65 14.34 6.13 7.32
CA PRO A 65 15.78 6.29 7.23
C PRO A 65 16.48 5.28 8.17
N THR A 66 17.79 5.13 8.00
CA THR A 66 18.59 4.14 8.75
C THR A 66 18.55 4.37 10.26
N GLU A 67 18.39 5.62 10.69
CA GLU A 67 18.19 6.05 12.07
C GLU A 67 17.06 5.28 12.77
N THR A 68 15.92 5.09 12.09
CA THR A 68 14.78 4.37 12.66
C THR A 68 15.14 2.90 12.95
N CYS A 69 15.88 2.27 12.05
CA CYS A 69 16.37 0.89 12.23
C CYS A 69 17.36 0.82 13.42
N MET A 70 18.31 1.76 13.47
CA MET A 70 19.36 1.78 14.49
C MET A 70 18.86 2.21 15.88
N GLY A 71 17.70 2.86 15.96
CA GLY A 71 17.04 3.16 17.23
C GLY A 71 16.85 1.94 18.13
N CYS A 72 16.66 0.76 17.56
CA CYS A 72 16.62 -0.51 18.30
C CYS A 72 17.81 -1.42 18.00
N HIS A 73 18.30 -1.47 16.75
CA HIS A 73 19.35 -2.41 16.34
C HIS A 73 20.76 -2.08 16.86
N THR A 74 20.91 -0.98 17.59
CA THR A 74 22.06 -0.71 18.46
C THR A 74 22.12 -1.64 19.68
N PHE A 75 20.99 -2.21 20.10
CA PHE A 75 20.90 -3.14 21.24
C PHE A 75 20.30 -4.50 20.87
N VAL A 76 19.52 -4.58 19.79
CA VAL A 76 18.81 -5.79 19.37
C VAL A 76 19.48 -6.42 18.15
N LYS A 77 19.86 -7.70 18.28
CA LYS A 77 20.48 -8.49 17.19
C LYS A 77 21.71 -7.81 16.58
N THR A 78 22.50 -7.13 17.42
CA THR A 78 23.66 -6.31 17.04
C THR A 78 24.65 -7.02 16.13
N ASP A 79 24.86 -8.33 16.32
CA ASP A 79 25.83 -9.13 15.54
C ASP A 79 25.21 -9.91 14.38
N SER A 80 23.91 -9.70 14.08
CA SER A 80 23.23 -10.39 12.99
C SER A 80 23.84 -9.99 11.64
N GLU A 81 24.17 -10.98 10.81
CA GLU A 81 24.67 -10.75 9.45
C GLU A 81 23.60 -10.06 8.58
N LYS A 82 22.31 -10.33 8.84
CA LYS A 82 21.19 -9.69 8.11
C LYS A 82 21.15 -8.17 8.27
N LEU A 83 21.78 -7.63 9.31
CA LEU A 83 21.82 -6.20 9.60
C LEU A 83 23.11 -5.52 9.12
N LYS A 84 24.01 -6.26 8.47
CA LYS A 84 25.31 -5.73 8.02
C LYS A 84 25.16 -4.44 7.20
N LEU A 85 24.30 -4.44 6.19
CA LEU A 85 24.06 -3.25 5.36
C LEU A 85 23.41 -2.10 6.14
N VAL A 86 22.59 -2.40 7.15
CA VAL A 86 22.00 -1.36 8.02
C VAL A 86 23.09 -0.68 8.87
N ARG A 87 24.02 -1.47 9.42
CA ARG A 87 25.17 -0.94 10.18
C ARG A 87 26.12 -0.16 9.27
N GLU A 88 26.43 -0.67 8.08
CA GLU A 88 27.26 0.03 7.10
C GLU A 88 26.61 1.36 6.68
N SER A 89 25.30 1.38 6.45
CA SER A 89 24.55 2.60 6.16
C SER A 89 24.64 3.60 7.30
N TRP A 90 24.55 3.14 8.54
CA TRP A 90 24.68 3.97 9.75
C TRP A 90 26.07 4.59 9.90
N GLU A 91 27.13 3.79 9.71
CA GLU A 91 28.52 4.23 9.87
C GLU A 91 28.97 5.18 8.76
N THR A 92 28.50 4.94 7.53
CA THR A 92 28.95 5.69 6.35
C THR A 92 28.04 6.86 5.99
N GLY A 93 26.83 6.90 6.55
CA GLY A 93 25.77 7.85 6.15
C GLY A 93 25.19 7.59 4.75
N LYS A 94 25.58 6.51 4.06
CA LYS A 94 25.03 6.15 2.75
C LYS A 94 23.67 5.47 2.93
N PRO A 95 22.58 5.96 2.32
CA PRO A 95 21.27 5.33 2.44
C PRO A 95 21.23 3.91 1.88
N ILE A 96 20.30 3.10 2.39
CA ILE A 96 20.00 1.78 1.83
C ILE A 96 19.18 1.96 0.55
N GLU A 97 19.65 1.38 -0.55
CA GLU A 97 19.01 1.44 -1.87
C GLU A 97 17.86 0.43 -1.97
N TRP A 98 16.75 0.72 -1.31
CA TRP A 98 15.55 -0.12 -1.33
C TRP A 98 14.92 -0.22 -2.71
N ILE A 99 14.43 -1.42 -3.06
CA ILE A 99 13.70 -1.63 -4.31
C ILE A 99 12.21 -1.43 -4.01
N LYS A 100 11.60 -0.41 -4.62
CA LYS A 100 10.17 -0.15 -4.43
C LYS A 100 9.33 -1.27 -5.04
N VAL A 101 8.37 -1.77 -4.27
CA VAL A 101 7.41 -2.79 -4.72
C VAL A 101 6.23 -2.16 -5.44
N HIS A 102 5.64 -1.13 -4.83
CA HIS A 102 4.52 -0.39 -5.40
C HIS A 102 5.05 0.86 -6.07
N MET A 103 4.88 0.97 -7.38
CA MET A 103 5.22 2.16 -8.15
C MET A 103 4.07 2.54 -9.07
N LEU A 104 3.63 3.79 -8.95
CA LEU A 104 2.74 4.40 -9.94
C LEU A 104 3.59 5.14 -10.98
N PRO A 105 3.11 5.28 -12.23
CA PRO A 105 3.78 6.09 -13.23
C PRO A 105 3.96 7.54 -12.77
N GLU A 106 5.03 8.21 -13.19
CA GLU A 106 5.35 9.58 -12.72
C GLU A 106 4.30 10.64 -13.09
N TYR A 107 3.49 10.39 -14.12
CA TYR A 107 2.38 11.25 -14.52
C TYR A 107 1.10 11.03 -13.69
N ALA A 108 1.14 10.12 -12.72
CA ALA A 108 0.07 9.85 -11.77
C ALA A 108 0.51 10.27 -10.35
N TYR A 109 -0.10 11.34 -9.86
CA TYR A 109 0.06 11.83 -8.51
C TYR A 109 -0.89 11.12 -7.55
N PHE A 110 -0.31 10.45 -6.55
CA PHE A 110 -1.04 9.82 -5.45
C PHE A 110 -0.72 10.52 -4.13
N ASN A 111 -1.74 10.69 -3.28
CA ASN A 111 -1.59 11.33 -1.99
C ASN A 111 -2.04 10.39 -0.87
N HIS A 112 -1.12 9.92 -0.02
CA HIS A 112 -1.47 9.03 1.09
C HIS A 112 -2.39 9.69 2.14
N SER A 113 -2.14 10.95 2.50
CA SER A 113 -2.84 11.59 3.61
C SER A 113 -4.34 11.70 3.38
N VAL A 114 -4.79 11.97 2.16
CA VAL A 114 -6.23 12.08 1.87
C VAL A 114 -6.94 10.73 2.04
N HIS A 115 -6.28 9.62 1.71
CA HIS A 115 -6.88 8.28 1.83
C HIS A 115 -6.92 7.84 3.29
N VAL A 116 -5.80 7.96 4.00
CA VAL A 116 -5.69 7.57 5.42
C VAL A 116 -6.65 8.38 6.29
N ASN A 117 -6.73 9.70 6.08
CA ASN A 117 -7.64 10.56 6.85
C ASN A 117 -9.12 10.36 6.46
N SER A 118 -9.39 9.76 5.30
CA SER A 118 -10.74 9.34 4.89
C SER A 118 -11.09 7.90 5.31
N GLY A 119 -10.31 7.31 6.22
CA GLY A 119 -10.60 5.97 6.75
C GLY A 119 -10.27 4.81 5.81
N VAL A 120 -9.54 5.06 4.71
CA VAL A 120 -9.09 3.99 3.81
C VAL A 120 -7.95 3.22 4.46
N ALA A 121 -8.19 1.96 4.76
CA ALA A 121 -7.26 1.11 5.49
C ALA A 121 -6.02 0.73 4.66
N CYS A 122 -4.84 0.61 5.27
CA CYS A 122 -3.62 0.19 4.57
C CYS A 122 -3.79 -1.18 3.87
N ILE A 123 -4.54 -2.08 4.51
CA ILE A 123 -4.82 -3.45 4.02
C ILE A 123 -5.62 -3.48 2.71
N SER A 124 -6.44 -2.46 2.40
CA SER A 124 -7.23 -2.45 1.17
C SER A 124 -6.35 -2.28 -0.08
N CYS A 125 -5.23 -1.56 0.05
CA CYS A 125 -4.28 -1.31 -1.03
C CYS A 125 -3.05 -2.23 -0.98
N HIS A 126 -2.47 -2.42 0.20
CA HIS A 126 -1.19 -3.13 0.38
C HIS A 126 -1.35 -4.57 0.90
N GLY A 127 -2.58 -5.01 1.18
CA GLY A 127 -2.83 -6.33 1.74
C GLY A 127 -2.38 -6.44 3.18
N ASN A 128 -2.43 -7.65 3.74
CA ASN A 128 -2.05 -7.87 5.13
C ASN A 128 -0.53 -7.88 5.29
N ILE A 129 0.08 -6.69 5.32
CA ILE A 129 1.53 -6.49 5.46
C ILE A 129 2.05 -7.08 6.78
N ALA A 130 1.23 -7.14 7.83
CA ALA A 130 1.58 -7.74 9.11
C ALA A 130 1.76 -9.27 9.03
N GLU A 131 1.38 -9.91 7.93
CA GLU A 131 1.64 -11.33 7.66
C GLU A 131 2.75 -11.56 6.62
N MET A 132 3.33 -10.48 6.07
CA MET A 132 4.32 -10.56 4.99
C MET A 132 5.75 -10.60 5.50
N GLU A 133 6.46 -11.71 5.27
CA GLU A 133 7.91 -11.78 5.49
C GLU A 133 8.69 -11.03 4.41
N VAL A 134 8.17 -11.04 3.18
CA VAL A 134 8.64 -10.23 2.05
C VAL A 134 7.43 -9.53 1.47
N VAL A 135 7.53 -8.21 1.28
CA VAL A 135 6.44 -7.43 0.69
C VAL A 135 6.33 -7.76 -0.79
N TYR A 136 5.09 -7.96 -1.23
CA TYR A 136 4.74 -8.14 -2.63
C TYR A 136 3.50 -7.32 -2.95
N GLN A 137 3.33 -7.00 -4.23
CA GLN A 137 2.15 -6.25 -4.65
C GLN A 137 0.92 -7.16 -4.72
N VAL A 138 -0.09 -6.87 -3.91
CA VAL A 138 -1.33 -7.65 -3.85
C VAL A 138 -2.45 -7.10 -4.73
N LYS A 139 -2.42 -5.79 -4.99
CA LYS A 139 -3.42 -5.08 -5.78
C LYS A 139 -2.78 -4.57 -7.07
N PRO A 140 -3.53 -4.47 -8.17
CA PRO A 140 -2.97 -4.03 -9.44
C PRO A 140 -2.55 -2.55 -9.43
N LEU A 141 -3.16 -1.72 -8.59
CA LEU A 141 -2.92 -0.26 -8.53
C LEU A 141 -3.06 0.42 -9.91
N SER A 142 -3.90 -0.15 -10.78
CA SER A 142 -4.21 0.41 -12.09
C SER A 142 -5.21 1.57 -11.95
N MET A 143 -5.27 2.42 -12.96
CA MET A 143 -6.26 3.51 -13.01
C MET A 143 -7.69 3.00 -12.83
N ASP A 144 -8.04 1.90 -13.49
CA ASP A 144 -9.38 1.30 -13.41
C ASP A 144 -9.70 0.84 -11.99
N TRP A 145 -8.75 0.17 -11.33
CA TRP A 145 -8.90 -0.26 -9.94
C TRP A 145 -9.07 0.92 -8.97
N CYS A 146 -8.32 2.01 -9.17
CA CYS A 146 -8.50 3.24 -8.38
C CYS A 146 -9.90 3.83 -8.63
N LEU A 147 -10.33 3.91 -9.89
CA LEU A 147 -11.62 4.48 -10.27
C LEU A 147 -12.81 3.65 -9.78
N ASP A 148 -12.70 2.33 -9.75
CA ASP A 148 -13.72 1.44 -9.19
C ASP A 148 -13.97 1.77 -7.71
N CYS A 149 -12.90 1.98 -6.94
CA CYS A 149 -13.00 2.42 -5.55
C CYS A 149 -13.63 3.83 -5.46
N HIS A 150 -13.16 4.78 -6.27
CA HIS A 150 -13.69 6.14 -6.25
C HIS A 150 -15.16 6.23 -6.69
N ARG A 151 -15.65 5.30 -7.54
CA ARG A 151 -17.03 5.25 -8.04
C ARG A 151 -17.97 4.38 -7.19
N SER A 152 -17.46 3.62 -6.23
CA SER A 152 -18.27 2.65 -5.46
C SER A 152 -19.25 3.31 -4.50
N ASP A 153 -20.56 3.05 -4.61
CA ASP A 153 -21.54 3.57 -3.65
C ASP A 153 -21.41 2.98 -2.22
N SER A 154 -20.52 2.00 -2.04
CA SER A 154 -20.23 1.36 -0.76
C SER A 154 -18.73 1.41 -0.47
N PRO A 155 -18.20 2.53 0.08
CA PRO A 155 -16.79 2.66 0.37
C PRO A 155 -16.40 1.80 1.59
N GLU A 156 -15.36 0.98 1.44
CA GLU A 156 -14.80 0.17 2.54
C GLU A 156 -13.90 1.04 3.44
N VAL A 157 -14.54 1.89 4.25
CA VAL A 157 -13.87 2.77 5.22
C VAL A 157 -13.88 2.18 6.63
N ARG A 158 -12.97 2.66 7.47
CA ARG A 158 -12.85 2.27 8.89
C ARG A 158 -12.69 3.53 9.75
N PRO A 159 -12.90 3.46 11.07
CA PRO A 159 -12.46 4.52 11.97
C PRO A 159 -10.99 4.86 11.70
N VAL A 160 -10.65 6.16 11.69
CA VAL A 160 -9.30 6.62 11.28
C VAL A 160 -8.20 6.01 12.16
N ASP A 161 -8.48 5.78 13.44
CA ASP A 161 -7.58 5.12 14.39
C ASP A 161 -7.37 3.62 14.10
N GLN A 162 -8.19 3.01 13.23
CA GLN A 162 -8.13 1.60 12.82
C GLN A 162 -7.55 1.39 11.41
N VAL A 163 -7.11 2.46 10.72
CA VAL A 163 -6.56 2.38 9.36
C VAL A 163 -5.30 1.50 9.26
N THR A 164 -4.47 1.49 10.31
CA THR A 164 -3.25 0.66 10.40
C THR A 164 -3.51 -0.73 10.99
N ASN A 165 -4.72 -1.00 11.50
CA ASN A 165 -5.05 -2.28 12.11
C ASN A 165 -5.35 -3.34 11.05
N MET A 166 -4.37 -4.22 10.83
CA MET A 166 -4.45 -5.30 9.84
C MET A 166 -5.42 -6.42 10.21
N TYR A 167 -5.85 -6.52 11.48
CA TYR A 167 -6.74 -7.55 11.99
C TYR A 167 -8.14 -7.02 12.33
N TRP A 168 -8.43 -5.77 11.98
CA TRP A 168 -9.74 -5.17 12.22
C TRP A 168 -10.81 -5.91 11.41
N THR A 169 -11.94 -6.18 12.07
CA THR A 169 -13.14 -6.76 11.47
C THR A 169 -14.30 -5.77 11.63
N PRO A 170 -15.16 -5.63 10.60
CA PRO A 170 -16.31 -4.73 10.69
C PRO A 170 -17.28 -5.19 11.80
N PRO A 171 -17.85 -4.26 12.57
CA PRO A 171 -18.90 -4.59 13.53
C PRO A 171 -20.22 -4.93 12.81
N ASP A 172 -21.18 -5.54 13.52
CA ASP A 172 -22.48 -5.93 12.94
C ASP A 172 -23.25 -4.75 12.31
N ASN A 173 -23.06 -3.53 12.84
CA ASN A 173 -23.68 -2.30 12.35
C ASN A 173 -22.78 -1.50 11.40
N TYR A 174 -21.93 -2.18 10.63
CA TYR A 174 -20.95 -1.54 9.74
C TYR A 174 -21.59 -0.58 8.72
N ASP A 175 -22.72 -0.95 8.13
CA ASP A 175 -23.39 -0.10 7.13
C ASP A 175 -23.86 1.24 7.73
N GLU A 176 -24.34 1.22 8.97
CA GLU A 176 -24.71 2.44 9.70
C GLU A 176 -23.47 3.29 10.00
N PHE A 177 -22.36 2.65 10.39
CA PHE A 177 -21.08 3.33 10.56
C PHE A 177 -20.64 4.02 9.27
N VAL A 178 -20.61 3.30 8.14
CA VAL A 178 -20.18 3.85 6.85
C VAL A 178 -21.07 5.04 6.46
N ALA A 179 -22.39 4.91 6.56
CA ALA A 179 -23.32 6.01 6.26
C ALA A 179 -23.03 7.24 7.12
N SER A 180 -22.87 7.06 8.44
CA SER A 180 -22.56 8.16 9.36
C SER A 180 -21.17 8.77 9.13
N PHE A 181 -20.20 7.96 8.72
CA PHE A 181 -18.82 8.38 8.47
C PHE A 181 -18.75 9.26 7.22
N VAL A 182 -19.39 8.83 6.14
CA VAL A 182 -19.50 9.57 4.88
C VAL A 182 -20.27 10.88 5.08
N GLU A 183 -21.35 10.88 5.86
CA GLU A 183 -22.08 12.11 6.20
C GLU A 183 -21.21 13.14 6.94
N GLN A 184 -20.35 12.68 7.85
CA GLN A 184 -19.47 13.55 8.65
C GLN A 184 -18.25 14.07 7.89
N HIS A 185 -17.65 13.24 7.01
CA HIS A 185 -16.37 13.53 6.36
C HIS A 185 -16.54 14.02 4.91
N GLY A 186 -17.75 13.95 4.37
CA GLY A 186 -18.07 14.30 2.99
C GLY A 186 -17.75 13.18 2.01
N ASP A 187 -18.32 13.31 0.81
CA ASP A 187 -18.17 12.34 -0.28
C ASP A 187 -17.50 12.99 -1.52
N GLU A 188 -16.33 13.60 -1.31
CA GLU A 188 -15.62 14.37 -2.35
C GLU A 188 -14.67 13.50 -3.19
N ARG A 189 -15.15 12.33 -3.66
CA ARG A 189 -14.32 11.42 -4.46
C ARG A 189 -14.10 11.94 -5.89
N PRO A 190 -12.87 11.88 -6.43
CA PRO A 190 -12.58 12.26 -7.81
C PRO A 190 -13.08 11.21 -8.83
N VAL A 191 -14.38 11.23 -9.14
CA VAL A 191 -14.98 10.27 -10.10
C VAL A 191 -14.87 10.66 -11.57
N ALA A 192 -14.55 11.92 -11.87
CA ALA A 192 -14.56 12.44 -13.25
C ALA A 192 -13.53 13.55 -13.56
N ASP A 193 -12.61 13.85 -12.65
CA ASP A 193 -11.60 14.90 -12.84
C ASP A 193 -10.20 14.32 -12.97
N CYS A 194 -9.66 14.34 -14.19
CA CYS A 194 -8.31 13.88 -14.47
C CYS A 194 -7.24 14.67 -13.69
N GLN A 195 -7.48 15.95 -13.37
CA GLN A 195 -6.48 16.82 -12.72
C GLN A 195 -6.19 16.41 -11.27
N GLN A 196 -7.08 15.64 -10.66
CA GLN A 196 -6.93 15.15 -9.29
C GLN A 196 -5.79 14.13 -9.17
N CYS A 197 -5.48 13.42 -10.26
CA CYS A 197 -4.39 12.42 -10.31
C CYS A 197 -3.35 12.71 -11.39
N HIS A 198 -3.66 13.47 -12.44
CA HIS A 198 -2.76 13.73 -13.57
C HIS A 198 -2.39 15.21 -13.62
N ARG A 199 -1.29 15.58 -12.97
CA ARG A 199 -0.81 16.96 -12.85
C ARG A 199 0.70 17.05 -12.97
#